data_AF-A0A543AIE1-F1
#
_entry.id   AF-A0A543AIE1-F1
#
_cell.length_a   1.000
_cell.length_b   1.000
_cell.length_c   1.000
_cell.angle_alpha   90.00
_cell.angle_beta   90.00
_cell.angle_gamma   90.00
#
_symmetry.space_group_name_H-M   'P 1'
#
loop_
_entity.id
_entity.type
_entity.pdbx_description
1 polymer ?
#
loop_
_entity_poly.entity_id
_entity_poly.type
_entity_poly.pdbx_seq_one_letter_code
_entity_poly.pdbx_strand_id
1 'polypeptide(L)'
;MTTLLPGVVITHKPVRTPRHYVGLALRNGTQTPGTRVDFHCAPSLDLPDVPSTIKGVFVCVVGVESGSMQFTDGPGSSAALGMLVTTALIFASHDPYCHILAESACCTMNQQLPSRLMPVMRLVIAECSVTYAGRLNAYLPPAKRLIMFKADGAVLIHSDGGSYKPLNWMTPPARVIVSEPSETQQHEGIETVWTVQSQKSDDRLIISIYAIEHDSSHELGVDPGLVKDGVEADLQRLLAEQIHLLGSGYQLIRREYMTAIGPVDILAKNGTGETVAVELKRRGDIDGVEQLSRYVELLNRDPLLAPVHGVFAAQQIKPQARVLAEDRGFSTVTLDYDAMRGVDDVDSRLF
;
A
#
# COMPACT_ATOMS: atom_id res chain seq x y z
N MET A 1 52.72 -31.30 -14.70
CA MET A 1 52.08 -32.25 -13.76
C MET A 1 51.39 -31.45 -12.68
N THR A 2 50.18 -31.86 -12.36
CA THR A 2 49.11 -31.15 -11.67
C THR A 2 49.50 -30.64 -10.28
N THR A 3 49.30 -29.35 -10.05
CA THR A 3 49.37 -28.68 -8.75
C THR A 3 48.04 -28.87 -8.03
N LEU A 4 48.06 -29.32 -6.76
CA LEU A 4 46.90 -29.35 -5.88
C LEU A 4 47.14 -28.39 -4.71
N LEU A 5 46.32 -27.32 -4.66
CA LEU A 5 46.16 -26.44 -3.51
C LEU A 5 44.96 -26.96 -2.68
N PRO A 6 45.09 -27.20 -1.36
CA PRO A 6 43.94 -27.43 -0.49
C PRO A 6 43.45 -26.14 0.16
N GLY A 7 42.17 -25.83 -0.05
CA GLY A 7 41.38 -24.83 0.66
C GLY A 7 40.23 -25.49 1.44
N VAL A 8 39.99 -24.95 2.65
CA VAL A 8 38.84 -25.09 3.56
C VAL A 8 38.39 -26.51 3.95
N VAL A 9 38.69 -26.86 5.20
CA VAL A 9 38.16 -28.01 5.93
C VAL A 9 36.99 -27.55 6.80
N ILE A 10 35.82 -28.19 6.69
CA ILE A 10 34.73 -28.08 7.67
C ILE A 10 34.56 -29.44 8.33
N THR A 11 34.98 -29.55 9.60
CA THR A 11 34.74 -30.73 10.45
C THR A 11 33.63 -30.44 11.45
N HIS A 12 32.71 -31.40 11.65
CA HIS A 12 31.79 -31.41 12.78
C HIS A 12 31.98 -32.70 13.59
N LYS A 13 31.91 -32.60 14.92
CA LYS A 13 31.56 -33.69 15.86
C LYS A 13 30.90 -33.07 17.11
N PRO A 14 30.06 -33.82 17.85
CA PRO A 14 28.89 -33.21 18.49
C PRO A 14 28.96 -33.07 20.02
N VAL A 15 28.22 -32.06 20.49
CA VAL A 15 27.61 -31.79 21.82
C VAL A 15 28.48 -31.37 23.02
N ARG A 16 28.33 -30.12 23.47
CA ARG A 16 27.62 -29.71 24.73
C ARG A 16 27.93 -28.23 25.08
N THR A 17 27.10 -27.30 24.58
CA THR A 17 26.65 -25.98 25.16
C THR A 17 26.24 -24.99 24.04
N PRO A 18 25.31 -24.05 24.30
CA PRO A 18 24.56 -23.38 23.24
C PRO A 18 25.09 -21.98 22.97
N ARG A 19 25.67 -21.73 21.79
CA ARG A 19 25.65 -20.44 21.10
C ARG A 19 26.30 -20.57 19.71
N HIS A 20 25.51 -20.23 18.70
CA HIS A 20 25.83 -20.06 17.27
C HIS A 20 25.94 -21.36 16.44
N TYR A 21 25.10 -21.43 15.39
CA TYR A 21 25.20 -22.42 14.32
C TYR A 21 25.14 -21.69 12.98
N VAL A 22 25.87 -22.21 11.98
CA VAL A 22 25.65 -21.90 10.56
C VAL A 22 24.99 -23.13 9.94
N GLY A 23 23.74 -22.98 9.50
CA GLY A 23 23.03 -24.03 8.76
C GLY A 23 23.29 -23.90 7.27
N LEU A 24 23.71 -24.99 6.62
CA LEU A 24 23.73 -25.10 5.16
C LEU A 24 22.47 -25.85 4.71
N ALA A 25 21.62 -25.19 3.95
CA ALA A 25 20.47 -25.81 3.29
C ALA A 25 20.77 -25.96 1.79
N LEU A 26 20.67 -27.19 1.28
CA LEU A 26 20.77 -27.49 -0.15
C LEU A 26 19.35 -27.56 -0.74
N ARG A 27 19.08 -26.83 -1.82
CA ARG A 27 17.84 -26.94 -2.60
C ARG A 27 18.16 -27.23 -4.08
N ASN A 28 17.29 -28.00 -4.73
CA ASN A 28 17.42 -28.32 -6.15
C ASN A 28 17.09 -27.11 -7.04
N GLY A 29 18.04 -26.68 -7.89
CA GLY A 29 17.85 -25.63 -8.90
C GLY A 29 18.34 -26.05 -10.30
N THR A 30 17.96 -25.29 -11.33
CA THR A 30 18.30 -25.53 -12.74
C THR A 30 19.76 -25.15 -13.07
N GLN A 31 20.43 -25.95 -13.91
CA GLN A 31 21.87 -25.88 -14.22
C GLN A 31 22.30 -24.59 -14.95
N THR A 32 23.46 -24.06 -14.57
CA THR A 32 24.35 -23.27 -15.44
C THR A 32 25.52 -24.14 -15.92
N PRO A 33 25.86 -24.17 -17.22
CA PRO A 33 26.99 -24.97 -17.72
C PRO A 33 28.34 -24.38 -17.22
N GLY A 34 29.17 -25.20 -16.58
CA GLY A 34 30.57 -24.85 -16.27
C GLY A 34 31.01 -24.96 -14.80
N THR A 35 30.10 -25.22 -13.86
CA THR A 35 30.45 -25.31 -12.42
C THR A 35 30.51 -26.77 -11.97
N ARG A 36 31.67 -27.20 -11.44
CA ARG A 36 31.85 -28.51 -10.79
C ARG A 36 32.27 -28.28 -9.34
N VAL A 37 31.66 -29.01 -8.41
CA VAL A 37 32.01 -29.02 -6.98
C VAL A 37 32.50 -30.43 -6.65
N ASP A 38 33.76 -30.57 -6.26
CA ASP A 38 34.33 -31.86 -5.86
C ASP A 38 34.29 -31.99 -4.32
N PHE A 39 33.68 -33.08 -3.84
CA PHE A 39 33.63 -33.41 -2.42
C PHE A 39 34.71 -34.44 -2.10
N HIS A 40 35.66 -34.08 -1.23
CA HIS A 40 36.62 -35.05 -0.70
C HIS A 40 36.09 -35.62 0.62
N CYS A 41 35.65 -36.88 0.60
CA CYS A 41 35.41 -37.63 1.83
C CYS A 41 36.76 -38.04 2.43
N ALA A 42 36.99 -37.69 3.70
CA ALA A 42 38.15 -38.21 4.44
C ALA A 42 38.01 -39.75 4.61
N PRO A 43 39.11 -40.52 4.68
CA PRO A 43 39.11 -41.99 4.52
C PRO A 43 38.34 -42.80 5.58
N SER A 44 37.75 -42.14 6.59
CA SER A 44 37.14 -42.78 7.75
C SER A 44 35.70 -42.35 8.02
N LEU A 45 35.01 -41.78 7.03
CA LEU A 45 33.58 -41.49 7.09
C LEU A 45 32.85 -42.22 5.96
N ASP A 46 32.20 -43.33 6.29
CA ASP A 46 31.14 -43.89 5.45
C ASP A 46 29.85 -43.08 5.74
N LEU A 47 29.49 -42.20 4.81
CA LEU A 47 28.17 -41.58 4.77
C LEU A 47 27.30 -42.39 3.82
N PRO A 48 26.31 -43.17 4.31
CA PRO A 48 25.34 -43.77 3.42
C PRO A 48 24.45 -42.65 2.88
N ASP A 49 24.38 -42.55 1.55
CA ASP A 49 23.51 -41.63 0.80
C ASP A 49 23.93 -40.15 0.68
N VAL A 50 25.15 -39.90 0.16
CA VAL A 50 25.42 -38.62 -0.52
C VAL A 50 24.97 -38.74 -1.98
N PRO A 51 24.04 -37.90 -2.46
CA PRO A 51 23.66 -37.89 -3.88
C PRO A 51 24.88 -37.61 -4.75
N SER A 52 25.15 -38.44 -5.75
CA SER A 52 26.33 -38.38 -6.62
C SER A 52 26.40 -37.13 -7.52
N THR A 53 25.43 -36.23 -7.42
CA THR A 53 25.38 -34.97 -8.16
C THR A 53 24.76 -33.86 -7.30
N ILE A 54 25.61 -32.98 -6.76
CA ILE A 54 25.17 -31.75 -6.10
C ILE A 54 25.09 -30.64 -7.16
N LYS A 55 23.87 -30.18 -7.42
CA LYS A 55 23.57 -29.15 -8.43
C LYS A 55 23.66 -27.76 -7.78
N GLY A 56 24.90 -27.30 -7.57
CA GLY A 56 25.22 -25.96 -7.07
C GLY A 56 25.22 -25.82 -5.54
N VAL A 57 26.05 -24.90 -5.05
CA VAL A 57 26.16 -24.53 -3.62
C VAL A 57 25.89 -23.04 -3.50
N PHE A 58 24.88 -22.66 -2.72
CA PHE A 58 24.68 -21.28 -2.28
C PHE A 58 25.10 -21.20 -0.80
N VAL A 59 26.00 -20.27 -0.49
CA VAL A 59 26.41 -19.96 0.88
C VAL A 59 25.73 -18.66 1.29
N CYS A 60 24.77 -18.74 2.21
CA CYS A 60 24.16 -17.56 2.82
C CYS A 60 24.93 -17.23 4.11
N VAL A 61 25.67 -16.12 4.12
CA VAL A 61 26.36 -15.64 5.32
C VAL A 61 25.38 -14.76 6.10
N VAL A 62 24.82 -15.31 7.17
CA VAL A 62 23.82 -14.63 8.01
C VAL A 62 24.51 -13.88 9.15
N GLY A 63 25.24 -12.81 8.79
CA GLY A 63 25.79 -11.83 9.74
C GLY A 63 27.31 -11.89 9.95
N VAL A 64 27.92 -10.70 9.98
CA VAL A 64 29.30 -10.46 10.41
C VAL A 64 29.24 -9.35 11.47
N GLU A 65 29.48 -9.68 12.75
CA GLU A 65 29.69 -8.65 13.77
C GLU A 65 31.09 -8.05 13.61
N SER A 66 31.17 -6.74 13.82
CA SER A 66 32.31 -5.86 13.54
C SER A 66 33.66 -6.46 13.95
N GLY A 67 34.35 -7.04 12.97
CA GLY A 67 35.74 -7.45 13.01
C GLY A 67 36.32 -7.28 11.60
N SER A 68 37.50 -6.69 11.50
CA SER A 68 38.18 -6.56 10.21
C SER A 68 38.60 -7.95 9.74
N MET A 69 37.99 -8.43 8.66
CA MET A 69 38.39 -9.69 8.01
C MET A 69 39.51 -9.36 7.02
N GLN A 70 40.76 -9.63 7.39
CA GLN A 70 41.89 -9.53 6.44
C GLN A 70 41.94 -10.81 5.61
N PHE A 71 41.73 -10.67 4.30
CA PHE A 71 42.02 -11.71 3.34
C PHE A 71 43.48 -11.57 2.89
N THR A 72 44.25 -12.64 3.00
CA THR A 72 45.58 -12.70 2.39
C THR A 72 45.43 -13.28 0.99
N ASP A 73 45.77 -12.50 -0.03
CA ASP A 73 45.79 -12.94 -1.41
C ASP A 73 46.86 -14.02 -1.59
N GLY A 74 46.45 -15.26 -1.82
CA GLY A 74 47.31 -16.30 -2.34
C GLY A 74 47.50 -16.13 -3.86
N PRO A 75 48.68 -16.42 -4.42
CA PRO A 75 48.99 -16.14 -5.82
C PRO A 75 48.15 -17.06 -6.72
N GLY A 76 47.11 -16.50 -7.34
CA GLY A 76 46.23 -17.21 -8.26
C GLY A 76 44.78 -16.70 -8.33
N SER A 77 44.36 -15.77 -7.47
CA SER A 77 43.07 -15.10 -7.59
C SER A 77 43.10 -14.09 -8.74
N SER A 78 42.52 -14.44 -9.89
CA SER A 78 42.25 -13.44 -10.93
C SER A 78 41.32 -12.35 -10.36
N ALA A 79 41.55 -11.10 -10.73
CA ALA A 79 40.81 -9.90 -10.29
C ALA A 79 39.27 -10.02 -10.40
N ALA A 80 38.74 -11.01 -11.12
CA ALA A 80 37.33 -11.31 -11.22
C ALA A 80 36.69 -11.75 -9.89
N LEU A 81 37.43 -12.38 -8.96
CA LEU A 81 36.87 -12.80 -7.67
C LEU A 81 36.68 -11.60 -6.71
N GLY A 82 37.60 -10.63 -6.77
CA GLY A 82 37.50 -9.37 -6.02
C GLY A 82 36.29 -8.53 -6.46
N MET A 83 35.99 -8.50 -7.76
CA MET A 83 34.81 -7.80 -8.29
C MET A 83 33.49 -8.53 -8.02
N LEU A 84 33.42 -9.87 -8.10
CA LEU A 84 32.16 -10.58 -7.88
C LEU A 84 31.62 -10.40 -6.45
N VAL A 85 32.50 -10.30 -5.46
CA VAL A 85 32.10 -10.13 -4.05
C VAL A 85 31.70 -8.69 -3.74
N THR A 86 32.37 -7.69 -4.33
CA THR A 86 31.93 -6.28 -4.19
C THR A 86 30.62 -6.04 -4.92
N THR A 87 30.41 -6.65 -6.09
CA THR A 87 29.14 -6.51 -6.83
C THR A 87 28.00 -7.29 -6.17
N ALA A 88 28.25 -8.46 -5.56
CA ALA A 88 27.22 -9.19 -4.79
C ALA A 88 26.75 -8.41 -3.56
N LEU A 89 27.64 -7.67 -2.89
CA LEU A 89 27.28 -6.73 -1.82
C LEU A 89 26.45 -5.54 -2.31
N ILE A 90 26.59 -5.14 -3.57
CA ILE A 90 25.83 -4.02 -4.17
C ILE A 90 24.47 -4.49 -4.70
N PHE A 91 24.35 -5.73 -5.19
CA PHE A 91 23.10 -6.28 -5.75
C PHE A 91 22.21 -7.03 -4.75
N ALA A 92 22.69 -7.35 -3.53
CA ALA A 92 21.82 -7.75 -2.41
C ALA A 92 20.95 -6.59 -1.86
N SER A 93 20.89 -5.47 -2.58
CA SER A 93 19.98 -4.35 -2.32
C SER A 93 18.63 -4.46 -3.04
N HIS A 94 18.40 -5.50 -3.83
CA HIS A 94 17.10 -5.74 -4.46
C HIS A 94 16.70 -7.21 -4.26
N ASP A 95 15.64 -7.40 -3.49
CA ASP A 95 14.87 -8.63 -3.28
C ASP A 95 14.78 -9.49 -4.55
N PRO A 96 14.70 -10.85 -4.47
CA PRO A 96 13.42 -11.41 -4.01
C PRO A 96 13.40 -12.84 -3.39
N TYR A 97 12.30 -13.11 -2.67
CA TYR A 97 11.64 -14.41 -2.39
C TYR A 97 12.08 -15.30 -1.18
N CYS A 98 11.63 -14.86 0.00
CA CYS A 98 10.63 -15.50 0.90
C CYS A 98 10.54 -17.04 1.16
N HIS A 99 10.43 -17.38 2.47
CA HIS A 99 9.39 -18.20 3.15
C HIS A 99 9.79 -19.38 4.09
N ILE A 100 9.16 -19.33 5.30
CA ILE A 100 8.47 -20.42 6.08
C ILE A 100 9.33 -21.23 7.09
N LEU A 101 9.01 -21.50 8.37
CA LEU A 101 7.83 -21.39 9.28
C LEU A 101 8.28 -21.38 10.78
N ALA A 102 7.36 -20.93 11.63
CA ALA A 102 7.46 -20.81 13.09
C ALA A 102 7.49 -22.14 13.87
N GLU A 103 8.11 -22.12 15.05
CA GLU A 103 7.59 -22.82 16.24
C GLU A 103 8.14 -22.19 17.54
N SER A 104 7.19 -21.86 18.43
CA SER A 104 7.29 -21.78 19.89
C SER A 104 8.63 -21.39 20.55
N ALA A 105 8.72 -20.16 21.07
CA ALA A 105 9.44 -19.89 22.32
C ALA A 105 8.98 -18.57 22.93
N CYS A 106 8.21 -18.68 24.02
CA CYS A 106 8.17 -17.68 25.07
C CYS A 106 9.60 -17.45 25.58
N CYS A 107 10.14 -16.23 25.45
CA CYS A 107 11.16 -15.68 26.33
C CYS A 107 11.34 -14.17 26.09
N THR A 108 11.17 -13.44 27.18
CA THR A 108 11.55 -12.05 27.42
C THR A 108 12.98 -11.76 26.96
N MET A 109 13.16 -10.90 25.95
CA MET A 109 14.42 -10.17 25.77
C MET A 109 14.18 -8.75 25.28
N ASN A 110 14.48 -7.82 26.18
CA ASN A 110 14.67 -6.41 25.96
C ASN A 110 15.91 -6.21 25.07
N GLN A 111 15.71 -5.98 23.77
CA GLN A 111 16.73 -5.44 22.88
C GLN A 111 16.07 -4.46 21.91
N GLN A 112 16.51 -3.20 22.00
CA GLN A 112 16.10 -2.09 21.15
C GLN A 112 16.20 -2.46 19.67
N LEU A 113 15.04 -2.57 19.00
CA LEU A 113 14.98 -2.73 17.55
C LEU A 113 15.47 -1.44 16.87
N PRO A 114 16.49 -1.50 15.98
CA PRO A 114 16.87 -0.34 15.20
C PRO A 114 15.72 0.03 14.27
N SER A 115 15.41 1.32 14.22
CA SER A 115 14.36 1.93 13.39
C SER A 115 14.67 1.82 11.89
N ARG A 116 14.48 0.63 11.31
CA ARG A 116 14.40 0.38 9.88
C ARG A 116 13.05 -0.28 9.59
N LEU A 117 12.22 0.45 8.83
CA LEU A 117 11.04 0.02 8.06
C LEU A 117 10.26 -1.17 8.64
N MET A 118 9.04 -0.96 9.12
CA MET A 118 8.09 -2.07 9.23
C MET A 118 7.86 -2.59 7.80
N PRO A 119 8.45 -3.72 7.37
CA PRO A 119 8.38 -4.13 5.96
C PRO A 119 7.00 -4.73 5.64
N VAL A 120 6.18 -4.95 6.66
CA VAL A 120 4.93 -5.69 6.63
C VAL A 120 3.88 -4.99 7.47
N MET A 121 2.61 -5.31 7.22
CA MET A 121 1.48 -4.83 7.99
C MET A 121 1.57 -5.35 9.43
N ARG A 122 1.39 -4.52 10.46
CA ARG A 122 1.31 -4.95 11.87
C ARG A 122 -0.02 -4.53 12.49
N LEU A 123 -0.67 -5.47 13.18
CA LEU A 123 -1.95 -5.31 13.85
C LEU A 123 -1.74 -5.51 15.34
N VAL A 124 -2.08 -4.49 16.13
CA VAL A 124 -1.96 -4.54 17.59
C VAL A 124 -3.32 -4.27 18.22
N ILE A 125 -3.83 -5.19 19.03
CA ILE A 125 -4.98 -4.95 19.90
C ILE A 125 -4.43 -4.67 21.29
N ALA A 126 -4.68 -3.46 21.79
CA ALA A 126 -4.14 -3.02 23.07
C ALA A 126 -5.13 -2.13 23.81
N GLU A 127 -5.10 -2.20 25.14
CA GLU A 127 -5.63 -1.14 25.99
C GLU A 127 -4.69 0.05 25.90
N CYS A 128 -5.18 1.16 25.35
CA CYS A 128 -4.37 2.33 25.08
C CYS A 128 -5.15 3.64 25.23
N SER A 129 -4.42 4.74 25.46
CA SER A 129 -4.90 6.10 25.24
C SER A 129 -4.09 6.75 24.13
N VAL A 130 -4.67 7.75 23.45
CA VAL A 130 -4.01 8.42 22.31
C VAL A 130 -4.16 9.91 22.43
N THR A 131 -3.03 10.62 22.38
CA THR A 131 -2.99 12.08 22.27
C THR A 131 -2.42 12.45 20.92
N TYR A 132 -3.18 13.22 20.14
CA TYR A 132 -2.66 13.88 18.95
C TYR A 132 -2.23 15.29 19.31
N ALA A 133 -0.96 15.60 19.03
CA ALA A 133 -0.36 16.91 19.22
C ALA A 133 0.11 17.43 17.86
N GLY A 134 -0.50 18.51 17.38
CA GLY A 134 -0.21 19.05 16.07
C GLY A 134 -1.07 20.26 15.74
N ARG A 135 -1.60 20.31 14.52
CA ARG A 135 -2.50 21.39 14.05
C ARG A 135 -3.79 21.55 14.86
N LEU A 136 -4.18 20.49 15.54
CA LEU A 136 -5.30 20.45 16.47
C LEU A 136 -4.90 19.61 17.68
N ASN A 137 -5.65 19.72 18.76
CA ASN A 137 -5.51 18.85 19.92
C ASN A 137 -6.66 17.84 19.92
N ALA A 138 -6.34 16.55 19.93
CA ALA A 138 -7.33 15.49 20.07
C ALA A 138 -6.84 14.45 21.09
N TYR A 139 -7.77 13.91 21.86
CA TYR A 139 -7.47 12.94 22.90
C TYR A 139 -8.49 11.80 22.87
N LEU A 140 -7.99 10.57 22.94
CA LEU A 140 -8.76 9.34 23.12
C LEU A 140 -8.43 8.77 24.51
N PRO A 141 -9.42 8.64 25.42
CA PRO A 141 -9.18 8.09 26.76
C PRO A 141 -8.81 6.60 26.71
N PRO A 142 -8.28 6.03 27.81
CA PRO A 142 -7.96 4.61 27.90
C PRO A 142 -9.13 3.72 27.47
N ALA A 143 -8.90 2.89 26.47
CA ALA A 143 -9.83 1.85 26.02
C ALA A 143 -9.08 0.84 25.14
N LYS A 144 -9.66 -0.34 24.97
CA LYS A 144 -9.19 -1.33 24.01
C LYS A 144 -9.41 -0.84 22.58
N ARG A 145 -8.36 -0.85 21.76
CA ARG A 145 -8.39 -0.40 20.36
C ARG A 145 -7.53 -1.26 19.46
N LEU A 146 -7.86 -1.26 18.18
CA LEU A 146 -6.99 -1.77 17.13
C LEU A 146 -6.06 -0.65 16.64
N ILE A 147 -4.77 -0.87 16.77
CA ILE A 147 -3.70 -0.04 16.22
C ILE A 147 -3.15 -0.77 15.00
N MET A 148 -3.25 -0.11 13.85
CA MET A 148 -2.88 -0.66 12.57
C MET A 148 -1.67 0.09 12.02
N PHE A 149 -0.55 -0.60 11.88
CA PHE A 149 0.65 -0.08 11.23
C PHE A 149 0.73 -0.65 9.81
N LYS A 150 0.67 0.22 8.82
CA LYS A 150 0.83 -0.16 7.41
C LYS A 150 2.31 -0.19 7.04
N ALA A 151 2.66 -1.05 6.07
CA ALA A 151 4.02 -1.16 5.55
C ALA A 151 4.54 0.14 4.89
N ASP A 152 3.63 1.01 4.41
CA ASP A 152 3.97 2.34 3.89
C ASP A 152 4.32 3.37 4.98
N GLY A 153 4.15 3.00 6.25
CA GLY A 153 4.41 3.86 7.41
C GLY A 153 3.18 4.59 7.95
N ALA A 154 1.98 4.38 7.38
CA ALA A 154 0.77 4.94 7.96
C ALA A 154 0.40 4.23 9.27
N VAL A 155 -0.20 4.95 10.21
CA VAL A 155 -0.73 4.39 11.46
C VAL A 155 -2.18 4.81 11.65
N LEU A 156 -3.05 3.85 11.97
CA LEU A 156 -4.49 4.07 12.13
C LEU A 156 -4.97 3.49 13.46
N ILE A 157 -5.86 4.22 14.15
CA ILE A 157 -6.46 3.82 15.42
C ILE A 157 -7.96 3.59 15.22
N HIS A 158 -8.42 2.38 15.52
CA HIS A 158 -9.82 1.95 15.35
C HIS A 158 -10.44 1.48 16.67
N SER A 159 -11.77 1.60 16.75
CA SER A 159 -12.63 0.99 17.77
C SER A 159 -13.68 0.09 17.10
N ASP A 160 -14.33 -0.77 17.89
CA ASP A 160 -15.39 -1.67 17.41
C ASP A 160 -16.61 -0.90 16.87
N GLY A 161 -16.93 0.25 17.46
CA GLY A 161 -18.03 1.12 17.05
C GLY A 161 -17.56 2.45 16.48
N GLY A 162 -18.45 3.14 15.78
CA GLY A 162 -18.20 4.45 15.15
C GLY A 162 -18.41 4.43 13.63
N SER A 163 -17.81 5.40 12.95
CA SER A 163 -17.73 5.44 11.49
C SER A 163 -16.78 4.34 10.98
N TYR A 164 -16.91 3.93 9.71
CA TYR A 164 -15.94 3.03 9.05
C TYR A 164 -14.52 3.60 8.95
N LYS A 165 -14.32 4.87 9.36
CA LYS A 165 -13.05 5.59 9.37
C LYS A 165 -12.30 5.40 10.69
N PRO A 166 -10.95 5.47 10.69
CA PRO A 166 -10.18 5.51 11.93
C PRO A 166 -10.58 6.70 12.81
N LEU A 167 -10.49 6.53 14.13
CA LEU A 167 -10.68 7.60 15.11
C LEU A 167 -9.56 8.63 15.06
N ASN A 168 -8.33 8.15 14.81
CA ASN A 168 -7.15 8.98 14.66
C ASN A 168 -6.13 8.27 13.76
N TRP A 169 -5.32 9.03 13.02
CA TRP A 169 -4.35 8.45 12.09
C TRP A 169 -3.16 9.37 11.82
N MET A 170 -2.06 8.78 11.38
CA MET A 170 -0.89 9.47 10.85
C MET A 170 -0.62 8.97 9.44
N THR A 171 -0.41 9.91 8.52
CA THR A 171 -0.12 9.60 7.11
C THR A 171 1.39 9.43 6.87
N PRO A 172 1.80 8.66 5.85
CA PRO A 172 3.21 8.49 5.55
C PRO A 172 3.81 9.73 4.86
N PRO A 173 5.14 9.94 4.99
CA PRO A 173 6.06 9.16 5.79
C PRO A 173 5.96 9.53 7.28
N ALA A 174 5.87 8.51 8.13
CA ALA A 174 5.87 8.66 9.58
C ALA A 174 6.86 7.68 10.22
N ARG A 175 7.41 8.07 11.37
CA ARG A 175 8.33 7.24 12.15
C ARG A 175 7.70 6.88 13.48
N VAL A 176 7.79 5.60 13.85
CA VAL A 176 7.39 5.12 15.17
C VAL A 176 8.62 5.09 16.08
N ILE A 177 8.51 5.68 17.26
CA ILE A 177 9.52 5.67 18.32
C ILE A 177 8.86 5.04 19.54
N VAL A 178 9.45 3.96 20.04
CA VAL A 178 9.01 3.29 21.27
C VAL A 178 9.91 3.76 22.40
N SER A 179 9.32 4.27 23.48
CA SER A 179 10.05 4.70 24.67
C SER A 179 9.48 4.05 25.92
N GLU A 180 10.33 3.96 26.94
CA GLU A 180 9.89 3.64 28.29
C GLU A 180 9.02 4.79 28.83
N PRO A 181 7.96 4.47 29.60
CA PRO A 181 7.14 5.46 30.27
C PRO A 181 7.93 6.20 31.36
N SER A 182 7.57 7.45 31.66
CA SER A 182 8.09 8.16 32.83
C SER A 182 7.61 7.50 34.13
N GLU A 183 8.24 7.81 35.27
CA GLU A 183 7.79 7.31 36.58
C GLU A 183 6.31 7.62 36.83
N THR A 184 5.83 8.81 36.46
CA THR A 184 4.41 9.19 36.59
C THR A 184 3.50 8.32 35.71
N GLN A 185 3.89 8.07 34.46
CA GLN A 185 3.13 7.24 33.53
C GLN A 185 3.09 5.77 33.97
N GLN A 186 4.18 5.26 34.55
CA GLN A 186 4.21 3.91 35.14
C GLN A 186 3.23 3.78 36.30
N HIS A 187 3.13 4.79 37.17
CA HIS A 187 2.15 4.80 38.27
C HIS A 187 0.70 4.85 37.76
N GLU A 188 0.47 5.38 36.56
CA GLU A 188 -0.83 5.36 35.87
C GLU A 188 -1.12 4.03 35.15
N GLY A 189 -0.19 3.07 35.20
CA GLY A 189 -0.34 1.75 34.57
C GLY A 189 0.07 1.69 33.10
N ILE A 190 0.80 2.68 32.59
CA ILE A 190 1.34 2.67 31.22
C ILE A 190 2.61 1.81 31.20
N GLU A 191 2.66 0.80 30.32
CA GLU A 191 3.80 -0.09 30.11
C GLU A 191 4.80 0.45 29.09
N THR A 192 4.30 1.09 28.02
CA THR A 192 5.14 1.67 26.97
C THR A 192 4.45 2.84 26.27
N VAL A 193 5.24 3.78 25.76
CA VAL A 193 4.74 4.93 25.01
C VAL A 193 5.25 4.85 23.58
N TRP A 194 4.33 4.83 22.62
CA TRP A 194 4.64 4.79 21.19
C TRP A 194 4.33 6.14 20.57
N THR A 195 5.36 6.84 20.10
CA THR A 195 5.22 8.13 19.41
C THR A 195 5.35 7.92 17.91
N VAL A 196 4.26 8.20 17.18
CA VAL A 196 4.24 8.24 15.72
C VAL A 196 4.42 9.69 15.27
N GLN A 197 5.58 9.99 14.70
CA GLN A 197 5.98 11.33 14.27
C GLN A 197 5.83 11.46 12.74
N SER A 198 5.07 12.46 12.29
CA SER A 198 5.08 12.89 10.89
C SER A 198 6.48 13.36 10.51
N GLN A 199 6.98 12.97 9.34
CA GLN A 199 8.23 13.53 8.81
C GLN A 199 8.01 14.80 7.97
N LYS A 200 6.74 15.16 7.71
CA LYS A 200 6.35 16.32 6.90
C LYS A 200 5.89 17.52 7.75
N SER A 201 5.63 17.30 9.03
CA SER A 201 5.10 18.28 9.97
C SER A 201 5.50 17.90 11.40
N ASP A 202 5.29 18.82 12.34
CA ASP A 202 5.52 18.56 13.76
C ASP A 202 4.42 17.69 14.41
N ASP A 203 3.43 17.25 13.64
CA ASP A 203 2.29 16.47 14.11
C ASP A 203 2.73 15.11 14.68
N ARG A 204 2.21 14.75 15.85
CA ARG A 204 2.53 13.52 16.58
C ARG A 204 1.27 12.80 17.05
N LEU A 205 1.27 11.47 16.96
CA LEU A 205 0.39 10.60 17.74
C LEU A 205 1.20 9.97 18.87
N ILE A 206 0.83 10.28 20.11
CA ILE A 206 1.40 9.68 21.31
C ILE A 206 0.40 8.64 21.79
N ILE A 207 0.78 7.37 21.70
CA ILE A 207 -0.05 6.23 22.09
C ILE A 207 0.54 5.65 23.37
N SER A 208 -0.17 5.80 24.48
CA SER A 208 0.19 5.18 25.75
C SER A 208 -0.44 3.80 25.82
N ILE A 209 0.38 2.76 25.92
CA ILE A 209 -0.05 1.36 25.97
C ILE A 209 -0.08 0.90 27.42
N TYR A 210 -1.24 0.43 27.88
CA TYR A 210 -1.44 -0.13 29.22
C TYR A 210 -1.27 -1.64 29.22
N ALA A 211 -1.76 -2.31 28.18
CA ALA A 211 -1.59 -3.74 27.99
C ALA A 211 -1.75 -4.10 26.50
N ILE A 212 -0.93 -5.02 26.01
CA ILE A 212 -1.05 -5.59 24.66
C ILE A 212 -1.74 -6.95 24.76
N GLU A 213 -2.88 -7.10 24.10
CA GLU A 213 -3.63 -8.36 24.05
C GLU A 213 -3.27 -9.19 22.81
N HIS A 214 -2.97 -8.52 21.71
CA HIS A 214 -2.61 -9.17 20.46
C HIS A 214 -1.63 -8.30 19.67
N ASP A 215 -0.63 -8.93 19.07
CA ASP A 215 0.35 -8.30 18.20
C ASP A 215 0.76 -9.29 17.11
N SER A 216 0.39 -8.99 15.87
CA SER A 216 0.70 -9.84 14.71
C SER A 216 1.18 -9.03 13.52
N SER A 217 2.01 -9.65 12.68
CA SER A 217 2.56 -9.05 11.47
C SER A 217 2.25 -9.91 10.25
N HIS A 218 1.90 -9.27 9.13
CA HIS A 218 1.38 -9.91 7.92
C HIS A 218 1.95 -9.27 6.66
N GLU A 219 2.46 -10.09 5.75
CA GLU A 219 2.80 -9.67 4.39
C GLU A 219 1.55 -9.78 3.51
N LEU A 220 1.09 -8.66 2.96
CA LEU A 220 -0.08 -8.64 2.05
C LEU A 220 0.30 -8.84 0.58
N GLY A 221 1.59 -8.83 0.26
CA GLY A 221 2.10 -8.90 -1.11
C GLY A 221 1.86 -7.63 -1.92
N VAL A 222 1.98 -7.76 -3.24
CA VAL A 222 1.73 -6.66 -4.19
C VAL A 222 0.22 -6.49 -4.38
N ASP A 223 -0.29 -5.32 -4.01
CA ASP A 223 -1.68 -4.94 -4.28
C ASP A 223 -1.84 -4.63 -5.78
N PRO A 224 -2.72 -5.33 -6.54
CA PRO A 224 -3.01 -4.97 -7.93
C PRO A 224 -3.69 -3.60 -8.07
N GLY A 225 -4.09 -3.00 -6.96
CA GLY A 225 -4.77 -1.72 -6.87
C GLY A 225 -6.28 -1.89 -6.87
N LEU A 226 -6.96 -0.94 -6.24
CA LEU A 226 -8.41 -0.82 -6.34
C LEU A 226 -8.79 -0.44 -7.77
N VAL A 227 -9.40 -1.37 -8.51
CA VAL A 227 -10.10 -1.08 -9.75
C VAL A 227 -11.36 -0.33 -9.38
N LYS A 228 -11.28 1.01 -9.38
CA LYS A 228 -12.48 1.83 -9.36
C LYS A 228 -13.05 1.77 -10.76
N ASP A 229 -14.21 1.14 -10.91
CA ASP A 229 -15.00 1.29 -12.14
C ASP A 229 -15.12 2.80 -12.38
N GLY A 230 -14.53 3.27 -13.47
CA GLY A 230 -14.58 4.67 -13.90
C GLY A 230 -15.98 5.04 -14.38
N VAL A 231 -17.03 4.64 -13.65
CA VAL A 231 -18.43 4.76 -14.03
C VAL A 231 -18.76 6.18 -14.42
N GLU A 232 -18.16 7.20 -13.79
CA GLU A 232 -18.41 8.60 -14.16
C GLU A 232 -17.72 8.99 -15.49
N ALA A 233 -16.47 8.57 -15.69
CA ALA A 233 -15.78 8.78 -16.96
C ALA A 233 -16.46 8.00 -18.11
N ASP A 234 -16.94 6.79 -17.82
CA ASP A 234 -17.67 5.98 -18.79
C ASP A 234 -19.07 6.54 -19.06
N LEU A 235 -19.77 7.01 -18.03
CA LEU A 235 -21.07 7.68 -18.17
C LEU A 235 -20.94 8.98 -18.99
N GLN A 236 -19.87 9.75 -18.79
CA GLN A 236 -19.58 10.94 -19.59
C GLN A 236 -19.31 10.56 -21.05
N ARG A 237 -18.50 9.53 -21.31
CA ARG A 237 -18.24 9.03 -22.66
C ARG A 237 -19.53 8.55 -23.34
N LEU A 238 -20.30 7.70 -22.68
CA LEU A 238 -21.55 7.13 -23.18
C LEU A 238 -22.60 8.22 -23.45
N LEU A 239 -22.77 9.19 -22.54
CA LEU A 239 -23.71 10.29 -22.75
C LEU A 239 -23.28 11.19 -23.91
N ALA A 240 -21.98 11.42 -24.08
CA ALA A 240 -21.48 12.19 -25.21
C ALA A 240 -21.73 11.48 -26.56
N GLU A 241 -21.58 10.15 -26.61
CA GLU A 241 -21.92 9.32 -27.78
C GLU A 241 -23.44 9.27 -28.01
N GLN A 242 -24.25 9.38 -26.96
CA GLN A 242 -25.71 9.29 -26.97
C GLN A 242 -26.35 10.61 -26.54
N ILE A 243 -25.85 11.74 -27.04
CA ILE A 243 -26.26 13.07 -26.56
C ILE A 243 -27.77 13.35 -26.71
N HIS A 244 -28.44 12.62 -27.61
CA HIS A 244 -29.89 12.64 -27.81
C HIS A 244 -30.69 12.20 -26.58
N LEU A 245 -30.08 11.50 -25.61
CA LEU A 245 -30.70 11.17 -24.33
C LEU A 245 -31.04 12.40 -23.48
N LEU A 246 -30.38 13.54 -23.74
CA LEU A 246 -30.73 14.82 -23.11
C LEU A 246 -31.98 15.47 -23.72
N GLY A 247 -32.37 15.06 -24.93
CA GLY A 247 -33.50 15.58 -25.66
C GLY A 247 -33.27 15.62 -27.16
N SER A 248 -34.35 15.82 -27.92
CA SER A 248 -34.28 15.93 -29.38
C SER A 248 -33.48 17.16 -29.81
N GLY A 249 -32.65 16.99 -30.84
CA GLY A 249 -31.85 18.07 -31.42
C GLY A 249 -30.59 18.45 -30.63
N TYR A 250 -30.28 17.77 -29.53
CA TYR A 250 -29.03 18.02 -28.80
C TYR A 250 -27.81 17.65 -29.63
N GLN A 251 -26.76 18.46 -29.55
CA GLN A 251 -25.49 18.26 -30.24
C GLN A 251 -24.32 18.47 -29.28
N LEU A 252 -23.39 17.52 -29.26
CA LEU A 252 -22.17 17.62 -28.47
C LEU A 252 -21.27 18.75 -29.00
N ILE A 253 -20.84 19.66 -28.13
CA ILE A 253 -19.75 20.60 -28.45
C ILE A 253 -18.43 19.97 -28.03
N ARG A 254 -18.31 19.59 -26.75
CA ARG A 254 -17.07 19.09 -26.17
C ARG A 254 -17.30 18.33 -24.87
N ARG A 255 -16.49 17.30 -24.63
CA ARG A 255 -16.30 16.68 -23.30
C ARG A 255 -15.19 17.38 -22.55
N GLU A 256 -15.33 17.46 -21.23
CA GLU A 256 -14.35 18.09 -20.33
C GLU A 256 -13.96 19.50 -20.83
N TYR A 257 -14.97 20.35 -20.97
CA TYR A 257 -14.77 21.73 -21.42
C TYR A 257 -14.05 22.51 -20.31
N MET A 258 -12.76 22.77 -20.51
CA MET A 258 -11.91 23.44 -19.52
C MET A 258 -12.39 24.87 -19.23
N THR A 259 -12.56 25.18 -17.94
CA THR A 259 -12.83 26.53 -17.43
C THR A 259 -11.78 26.93 -16.39
N ALA A 260 -11.83 28.19 -15.94
CA ALA A 260 -10.94 28.67 -14.88
C ALA A 260 -11.13 27.98 -13.52
N ILE A 261 -12.28 27.33 -13.29
CA ILE A 261 -12.61 26.65 -12.01
C ILE A 261 -12.66 25.13 -12.15
N GLY A 262 -12.20 24.59 -13.28
CA GLY A 262 -12.20 23.16 -13.61
C GLY A 262 -13.01 22.83 -14.86
N PRO A 263 -12.95 21.59 -15.36
CA PRO A 263 -13.70 21.17 -16.54
C PRO A 263 -15.19 21.01 -16.25
N VAL A 264 -16.04 21.41 -17.19
CA VAL A 264 -17.44 20.98 -17.27
C VAL A 264 -17.48 19.63 -17.98
N ASP A 265 -18.22 18.66 -17.44
CA ASP A 265 -18.23 17.30 -17.98
C ASP A 265 -18.62 17.23 -19.46
N ILE A 266 -19.75 17.86 -19.82
CA ILE A 266 -20.18 17.99 -21.22
C ILE A 266 -20.70 19.41 -21.46
N LEU A 267 -20.23 20.01 -22.55
CA LEU A 267 -20.84 21.19 -23.15
C LEU A 267 -21.54 20.78 -24.44
N ALA A 268 -22.79 21.20 -24.61
CA ALA A 268 -23.64 20.85 -25.74
C ALA A 268 -24.43 22.06 -26.26
N LYS A 269 -25.05 21.89 -27.43
CA LYS A 269 -26.16 22.72 -27.91
C LYS A 269 -27.46 21.95 -27.74
N ASN A 270 -28.52 22.60 -27.28
CA ASN A 270 -29.87 22.03 -27.31
C ASN A 270 -30.50 22.16 -28.72
N GLY A 271 -31.72 21.64 -28.89
CA GLY A 271 -32.45 21.72 -30.16
C GLY A 271 -32.79 23.13 -30.66
N THR A 272 -32.66 24.16 -29.81
CA THR A 272 -32.83 25.57 -30.21
C THR A 272 -31.49 26.26 -30.54
N GLY A 273 -30.35 25.57 -30.39
CA GLY A 273 -29.02 26.11 -30.65
C GLY A 273 -28.39 26.88 -29.47
N GLU A 274 -29.03 26.88 -28.31
CA GLU A 274 -28.53 27.48 -27.08
C GLU A 274 -27.54 26.55 -26.37
N THR A 275 -26.63 27.13 -25.58
CA THR A 275 -25.57 26.36 -24.92
C THR A 275 -26.12 25.67 -23.67
N VAL A 276 -25.68 24.43 -23.44
CA VAL A 276 -26.05 23.64 -22.27
C VAL A 276 -24.78 23.09 -21.61
N ALA A 277 -24.61 23.39 -20.33
CA ALA A 277 -23.64 22.75 -19.46
C ALA A 277 -24.29 21.56 -18.76
N VAL A 278 -23.65 20.40 -18.86
CA VAL A 278 -24.12 19.16 -18.24
C VAL A 278 -23.11 18.73 -17.20
N GLU A 279 -23.57 18.53 -15.97
CA GLU A 279 -22.79 17.91 -14.89
C GLU A 279 -23.29 16.48 -14.70
N LEU A 280 -22.37 15.52 -14.68
CA LEU A 280 -22.66 14.10 -14.54
C LEU A 280 -22.21 13.58 -13.17
N LYS A 281 -23.08 12.78 -12.54
CA LYS A 281 -22.72 12.03 -11.32
C LYS A 281 -23.17 10.59 -11.44
N ARG A 282 -22.45 9.65 -10.83
CA ARG A 282 -23.03 8.31 -10.61
C ARG A 282 -24.20 8.39 -9.64
N ARG A 283 -24.01 9.09 -8.52
CA ARG A 283 -25.03 9.37 -7.50
C ARG A 283 -25.11 10.88 -7.29
N GLY A 284 -26.13 11.52 -7.86
CA GLY A 284 -26.36 12.95 -7.77
C GLY A 284 -26.80 13.38 -6.37
N ASP A 285 -26.04 14.26 -5.75
CA ASP A 285 -26.34 14.94 -4.50
C ASP A 285 -26.20 16.47 -4.64
N ILE A 286 -26.32 17.19 -3.53
CA ILE A 286 -26.33 18.67 -3.50
C ILE A 286 -25.01 19.23 -4.06
N ASP A 287 -23.88 18.59 -3.77
CA ASP A 287 -22.56 19.08 -4.20
C ASP A 287 -22.45 19.12 -5.73
N GLY A 288 -23.05 18.15 -6.43
CA GLY A 288 -23.12 18.16 -7.89
C GLY A 288 -23.93 19.32 -8.46
N VAL A 289 -25.03 19.70 -7.80
CA VAL A 289 -25.87 20.84 -8.23
C VAL A 289 -25.17 22.17 -7.97
N GLU A 290 -24.49 22.32 -6.84
CA GLU A 290 -23.67 23.50 -6.54
C GLU A 290 -22.45 23.61 -7.47
N GLN A 291 -21.88 22.48 -7.89
CA GLN A 291 -20.85 22.46 -8.93
C GLN A 291 -21.40 22.95 -10.28
N LEU A 292 -22.54 22.42 -10.74
CA LEU A 292 -23.21 22.90 -11.96
C LEU A 292 -23.57 24.38 -11.89
N SER A 293 -24.04 24.86 -10.73
CA SER A 293 -24.38 26.27 -10.51
C SER A 293 -23.20 27.19 -10.79
N ARG A 294 -22.02 26.86 -10.24
CA ARG A 294 -20.79 27.63 -10.46
C ARG A 294 -20.37 27.64 -11.93
N TYR A 295 -20.53 26.54 -12.65
CA TYR A 295 -20.21 26.48 -14.08
C TYR A 295 -21.17 27.31 -14.92
N VAL A 296 -22.48 27.15 -14.71
CA VAL A 296 -23.49 27.90 -15.46
C VAL A 296 -23.33 29.41 -15.24
N GLU A 297 -23.11 29.84 -13.99
CA GLU A 297 -22.84 31.25 -13.69
C GLU A 297 -21.59 31.76 -14.40
N LEU A 298 -20.49 31.00 -14.35
CA LEU A 298 -19.23 31.37 -15.00
C LEU A 298 -19.39 31.47 -16.52
N LEU A 299 -20.00 30.46 -17.16
CA LEU A 299 -20.12 30.39 -18.61
C LEU A 299 -21.11 31.42 -19.17
N ASN A 300 -22.13 31.82 -18.39
CA ASN A 300 -23.02 32.92 -18.79
C ASN A 300 -22.33 34.30 -18.81
N ARG A 301 -21.12 34.43 -18.27
CA ARG A 301 -20.32 35.67 -18.40
C ARG A 301 -19.66 35.80 -19.77
N ASP A 302 -19.56 34.72 -20.53
CA ASP A 302 -19.03 34.73 -21.89
C ASP A 302 -20.15 34.98 -22.92
N PRO A 303 -20.17 36.13 -23.63
CA PRO A 303 -21.19 36.44 -24.62
C PRO A 303 -21.23 35.48 -25.81
N LEU A 304 -20.15 34.70 -26.06
CA LEU A 304 -20.11 33.71 -27.13
C LEU A 304 -20.85 32.41 -26.76
N LEU A 305 -21.02 32.17 -25.46
CA LEU A 305 -21.69 30.98 -24.94
C LEU A 305 -23.09 31.30 -24.43
N ALA A 306 -23.30 32.49 -23.87
CA ALA A 306 -24.58 32.90 -23.31
C ALA A 306 -25.72 32.92 -24.37
N PRO A 307 -26.95 32.52 -24.01
CA PRO A 307 -27.34 31.96 -22.71
C PRO A 307 -26.87 30.50 -22.54
N VAL A 308 -26.46 30.16 -21.31
CA VAL A 308 -26.06 28.81 -20.90
C VAL A 308 -27.07 28.25 -19.91
N HIS A 309 -27.66 27.11 -20.24
CA HIS A 309 -28.59 26.36 -19.38
C HIS A 309 -27.86 25.22 -18.66
N GLY A 310 -28.41 24.78 -17.54
CA GLY A 310 -27.88 23.65 -16.77
C GLY A 310 -28.71 22.37 -16.92
N VAL A 311 -28.02 21.24 -17.10
CA VAL A 311 -28.59 19.89 -16.97
C VAL A 311 -27.80 19.13 -15.92
N PHE A 312 -28.49 18.61 -14.91
CA PHE A 312 -27.91 17.70 -13.92
C PHE A 312 -28.28 16.25 -14.26
N ALA A 313 -27.31 15.47 -14.70
CA ALA A 313 -27.53 14.10 -15.17
C ALA A 313 -26.88 13.07 -14.22
N ALA A 314 -27.61 12.03 -13.83
CA ALA A 314 -27.05 10.98 -12.99
C ALA A 314 -27.79 9.65 -13.11
N GLN A 315 -27.16 8.54 -12.72
CA GLN A 315 -27.88 7.26 -12.64
C GLN A 315 -28.95 7.27 -11.52
N GLN A 316 -28.65 7.96 -10.43
CA GLN A 316 -29.56 8.14 -9.30
C GLN A 316 -29.44 9.57 -8.79
N ILE A 317 -30.56 10.29 -8.68
CA ILE A 317 -30.59 11.67 -8.15
C ILE A 317 -31.32 11.63 -6.81
N LYS A 318 -30.66 12.07 -5.73
CA LYS A 318 -31.29 12.18 -4.41
C LYS A 318 -32.43 13.22 -4.45
N PRO A 319 -33.54 13.01 -3.72
CA PRO A 319 -34.68 13.94 -3.75
C PRO A 319 -34.30 15.40 -3.46
N GLN A 320 -33.46 15.65 -2.46
CA GLN A 320 -33.01 17.00 -2.12
C GLN A 320 -32.17 17.68 -3.22
N ALA A 321 -31.39 16.89 -3.99
CA ALA A 321 -30.61 17.41 -5.09
C ALA A 321 -31.51 17.76 -6.28
N ARG A 322 -32.54 16.94 -6.54
CA ARG A 322 -33.56 17.25 -7.55
C ARG A 322 -34.29 18.55 -7.24
N VAL A 323 -34.76 18.71 -6.00
CA VAL A 323 -35.42 19.95 -5.54
C VAL A 323 -34.51 21.18 -5.74
N LEU A 324 -33.24 21.07 -5.34
CA LEU A 324 -32.29 22.18 -5.51
C LEU A 324 -32.01 22.47 -7.00
N ALA A 325 -31.83 21.45 -7.84
CA ALA A 325 -31.60 21.65 -9.26
C ALA A 325 -32.76 22.39 -9.92
N GLU A 326 -34.00 21.99 -9.61
CA GLU A 326 -35.20 22.64 -10.11
C GLU A 326 -35.32 24.09 -9.62
N ASP A 327 -35.02 24.37 -8.34
CA ASP A 327 -34.99 25.72 -7.77
C ASP A 327 -33.97 26.63 -8.47
N ARG A 328 -32.82 26.08 -8.90
CA ARG A 328 -31.81 26.79 -9.70
C ARG A 328 -32.18 26.93 -11.19
N GLY A 329 -33.32 26.40 -11.62
CA GLY A 329 -33.75 26.40 -13.01
C GLY A 329 -33.03 25.37 -13.89
N PHE A 330 -32.40 24.35 -13.28
CA PHE A 330 -31.76 23.26 -14.01
C PHE A 330 -32.72 22.12 -14.26
N SER A 331 -32.61 21.52 -15.43
CA SER A 331 -33.29 20.27 -15.72
C SER A 331 -32.52 19.08 -15.15
N THR A 332 -33.23 18.00 -14.84
CA THR A 332 -32.62 16.78 -14.29
C THR A 332 -32.87 15.59 -15.22
N VAL A 333 -31.86 14.77 -15.45
CA VAL A 333 -31.94 13.59 -16.31
C VAL A 333 -31.43 12.37 -15.54
N THR A 334 -32.28 11.35 -15.40
CA THR A 334 -31.86 10.05 -14.86
C THR A 334 -31.35 9.18 -16.01
N LEU A 335 -30.12 8.67 -15.88
CA LEU A 335 -29.44 7.89 -16.92
C LEU A 335 -29.49 6.39 -16.61
N ASP A 336 -30.00 5.59 -17.54
CA ASP A 336 -29.94 4.13 -17.47
C ASP A 336 -28.59 3.64 -18.02
N TYR A 337 -27.67 3.36 -17.11
CA TYR A 337 -26.30 2.98 -17.48
C TYR A 337 -26.19 1.63 -18.20
N ASP A 338 -27.09 0.69 -17.90
CA ASP A 338 -27.05 -0.64 -18.52
C ASP A 338 -27.59 -0.57 -19.95
N ALA A 339 -28.67 0.18 -20.17
CA ALA A 339 -29.16 0.49 -21.51
C ALA A 339 -28.11 1.26 -22.33
N MET A 340 -27.45 2.26 -21.73
CA MET A 340 -26.42 3.05 -22.41
C MET A 340 -25.20 2.22 -22.82
N ARG A 341 -24.82 1.20 -22.06
CA ARG A 341 -23.72 0.28 -22.44
C ARG A 341 -24.13 -0.74 -23.51
N GLY A 342 -25.39 -0.79 -23.90
CA GLY A 342 -25.91 -1.82 -24.82
C GLY A 342 -26.01 -3.20 -24.17
N VAL A 343 -26.18 -3.27 -22.84
CA VAL A 343 -26.34 -4.53 -22.08
C VAL A 343 -27.82 -4.95 -22.00
N ASP A 344 -28.70 -4.37 -22.82
CA ASP A 344 -30.01 -4.95 -23.11
C ASP A 344 -29.84 -6.18 -24.01
N ASP A 345 -29.26 -7.25 -23.45
CA ASP A 345 -29.62 -8.58 -23.92
C ASP A 345 -31.01 -8.86 -23.33
N VAL A 346 -32.01 -8.93 -24.21
CA VAL A 346 -33.41 -9.16 -23.86
C VAL A 346 -33.58 -10.50 -23.09
N ASP A 347 -32.56 -11.36 -23.12
CA ASP A 347 -32.46 -12.62 -22.39
C ASP A 347 -31.91 -12.52 -20.94
N SER A 348 -31.40 -11.36 -20.48
CA SER A 348 -30.86 -11.23 -19.10
C SER A 348 -31.88 -10.78 -18.05
N ARG A 349 -33.14 -10.54 -18.43
CA ARG A 349 -34.24 -10.27 -17.51
C ARG A 349 -34.86 -11.59 -17.02
N LEU A 350 -34.17 -12.24 -16.08
CA LEU A 350 -34.75 -13.34 -15.31
C LEU A 350 -35.74 -12.78 -14.29
N PHE A 351 -37.03 -12.96 -14.61
CA PHE A 351 -38.25 -12.95 -13.78
C PHE A 351 -38.40 -11.95 -12.63
#